data_AF-A0A1S3HVM4-F1
#
_entry.id   AF-A0A1S3HVM4-F1
#
_cell.length_a   1.000
_cell.length_b   1.000
_cell.length_c   1.000
_cell.angle_alpha   90.00
_cell.angle_beta   90.00
_cell.angle_gamma   90.00
#
_symmetry.space_group_name_H-M   'P 1'
#
loop_
_entity.id
_entity.type
_entity.pdbx_description
1 polymer ?
#
loop_
_entity_poly.entity_id
_entity_poly.type
_entity_poly.pdbx_seq_one_letter_code
_entity_poly.pdbx_strand_id
1 'polypeptide(L)'
;MADWSKGRYFTFDKDYEANQLTAFYDMFKKGYIYDDFMPVYWSPSSRTALAEAELEYHSDHKSTAIYLQLKVAHTSTALTTLLGSCPDNLFAVIWTTTPWTLPGNAAICYSPQLRWIEP
;
A
#
# COMPACT_ATOMS: atom_id res chain seq x y z
N MET A 1 27.29 26.40 24.49
CA MET A 1 27.80 27.35 23.47
C MET A 1 28.25 26.53 22.28
N ALA A 2 27.93 26.96 21.05
CA ALA A 2 28.41 26.30 19.84
C ALA A 2 29.82 26.79 19.47
N ASP A 3 30.65 25.92 18.89
CA ASP A 3 31.97 26.28 18.38
C ASP A 3 31.84 26.80 16.94
N TRP A 4 31.95 28.11 16.78
CA TRP A 4 31.91 28.78 15.48
C TRP A 4 33.30 29.09 14.91
N SER A 5 34.38 28.75 15.64
CA SER A 5 35.75 29.13 15.27
C SER A 5 36.25 28.44 14.00
N LYS A 6 35.77 27.21 13.74
CA LYS A 6 36.08 26.41 12.55
C LYS A 6 35.08 26.63 11.40
N GLY A 7 34.16 27.58 11.53
CA GLY A 7 33.04 27.75 10.62
C GLY A 7 31.90 26.78 10.90
N ARG A 8 31.04 26.55 9.90
CA ARG A 8 29.86 25.67 9.97
C ARG A 8 29.95 24.61 8.87
N TYR A 9 29.39 23.43 9.10
CA TYR A 9 29.28 22.41 8.05
C TYR A 9 28.08 22.67 7.15
N PHE A 10 28.18 22.28 5.89
CA PHE A 10 27.05 22.22 4.97
C PHE A 10 26.89 20.79 4.45
N THR A 11 25.64 20.37 4.26
CA THR A 11 25.35 19.01 3.77
C THR A 11 25.79 18.78 2.32
N PHE A 12 26.01 19.86 1.56
CA PHE A 12 26.51 19.84 0.18
C PHE A 12 28.03 20.02 0.09
N ASP A 13 28.76 20.08 1.21
CA ASP A 13 30.22 20.09 1.19
C ASP A 13 30.75 18.71 0.79
N LYS A 14 31.84 18.67 0.00
CA LYS A 14 32.41 17.43 -0.54
C LYS A 14 32.73 16.39 0.53
N ASP A 15 33.28 16.82 1.66
CA ASP A 15 33.64 15.92 2.77
C ASP A 15 32.38 15.34 3.45
N TYR A 16 31.28 16.10 3.48
CA TYR A 16 30.01 15.63 4.04
C TYR A 16 29.36 14.57 3.14
N GLU A 17 29.29 14.85 1.83
CA GLU A 17 28.76 13.89 0.84
C GLU A 17 29.58 12.60 0.80
N ALA A 18 30.91 12.69 0.89
CA ALA A 18 31.80 11.52 0.96
C ALA A 18 31.50 10.64 2.19
N ASN A 19 31.25 11.25 3.35
CA ASN A 19 30.86 10.53 4.56
C ASN A 19 29.48 9.87 4.40
N GLN A 20 28.51 10.56 3.81
CA GLN A 20 27.18 10.01 3.52
C GLN A 20 27.25 8.79 2.59
N LEU A 21 28.05 8.86 1.53
CA LEU A 21 28.28 7.75 0.60
C LEU A 21 28.95 6.55 1.29
N THR A 22 29.91 6.81 2.17
CA THR A 22 30.58 5.75 2.95
C THR A 22 29.57 5.03 3.85
N ALA A 23 28.73 5.76 4.57
CA ALA A 23 27.69 5.18 5.42
C ALA A 23 26.68 4.35 4.60
N PHE A 24 26.24 4.86 3.46
CA PHE A 24 25.37 4.12 2.53
C PHE A 24 26.03 2.82 2.06
N TYR A 25 27.28 2.88 1.62
CA TYR A 25 28.02 1.73 1.12
C TYR A 25 28.20 0.65 2.19
N ASP A 26 28.44 1.03 3.45
CA ASP A 26 28.54 0.08 4.55
C ASP A 26 27.21 -0.58 4.89
N MET A 27 26.08 0.14 4.80
CA MET A 27 24.74 -0.44 4.95
C MET A 27 24.41 -1.39 3.80
N PHE A 28 24.76 -1.01 2.58
CA PHE A 28 24.59 -1.84 1.40
C PHE A 28 25.38 -3.15 1.49
N LYS A 29 26.68 -3.09 1.86
CA LYS A 29 27.51 -4.30 2.08
C LYS A 29 26.97 -5.24 3.15
N LYS A 30 26.26 -4.71 4.14
CA LYS A 30 25.60 -5.50 5.21
C LYS A 30 24.25 -6.09 4.78
N GLY A 31 23.76 -5.78 3.57
CA GLY A 31 22.49 -6.27 3.05
C GLY A 31 21.26 -5.53 3.61
N TYR A 32 21.44 -4.35 4.21
CA TYR A 32 20.31 -3.54 4.72
C TYR A 32 19.62 -2.74 3.62
N ILE A 33 20.29 -2.55 2.48
CA ILE A 33 19.78 -1.83 1.32
C ILE A 33 19.72 -2.82 0.16
N TYR A 34 18.53 -2.96 -0.41
CA TYR A 34 18.25 -3.85 -1.54
C TYR A 34 17.20 -3.20 -2.45
N ASP A 35 17.07 -3.77 -3.64
CA ASP A 35 16.08 -3.37 -4.64
C ASP A 35 14.97 -4.42 -4.72
N ASP A 36 13.72 -3.97 -4.72
CA ASP A 36 12.54 -4.83 -4.81
C ASP A 36 11.29 -4.06 -5.28
N PHE A 37 10.30 -4.78 -5.80
CA PHE A 37 9.02 -4.23 -6.23
C PHE A 37 7.99 -4.33 -5.11
N MET A 38 7.81 -3.23 -4.39
CA MET A 38 6.86 -3.13 -3.28
C MET A 38 5.84 -2.02 -3.50
N PRO A 39 4.60 -2.17 -2.99
CA PRO A 39 3.67 -1.05 -2.91
C PRO A 39 4.22 0.00 -1.92
N VAL A 40 4.43 1.22 -2.41
CA VAL A 40 4.92 2.35 -1.62
C VAL A 40 3.97 3.54 -1.78
N TYR A 41 4.00 4.47 -0.83
CA TYR A 41 3.38 5.77 -1.04
C TYR A 41 4.06 6.44 -2.22
N TRP A 42 3.29 6.84 -3.22
CA TRP A 42 3.79 7.47 -4.43
C TRP A 42 3.10 8.81 -4.63
N SER A 43 3.88 9.87 -4.85
CA SER A 43 3.35 11.19 -5.17
C SER A 43 3.30 11.38 -6.70
N PRO A 44 2.12 11.52 -7.32
CA PRO A 44 2.03 11.82 -8.75
C PRO A 44 2.57 13.21 -9.10
N SER A 45 2.51 14.17 -8.16
CA SER A 45 3.01 15.53 -8.37
C SER A 45 4.53 15.58 -8.32
N SER A 46 5.15 14.91 -7.35
CA SER A 46 6.62 14.86 -7.19
C SER A 46 7.28 13.78 -8.06
N ARG A 47 6.50 12.81 -8.54
CA ARG A 47 6.94 11.65 -9.34
C ARG A 47 8.01 10.81 -8.63
N THR A 48 7.85 10.62 -7.33
CA THR A 48 8.74 9.81 -6.49
C THR A 48 7.95 9.09 -5.41
N ALA A 49 8.55 8.03 -4.86
CA ALA A 49 8.11 7.42 -3.62
C ALA A 49 8.27 8.40 -2.46
N LEU A 50 7.35 8.33 -1.49
CA LEU A 50 7.36 9.11 -0.26
C LEU A 50 7.67 8.23 0.93
N ALA A 51 8.50 8.74 1.84
CA ALA A 51 8.64 8.17 3.17
C ALA A 51 7.44 8.54 4.04
N GLU A 52 7.15 7.75 5.08
CA GLU A 52 6.07 8.05 6.03
C GLU A 52 6.21 9.45 6.67
N ALA A 53 7.46 9.88 6.90
CA ALA A 53 7.77 11.20 7.45
C ALA A 53 7.40 12.37 6.51
N GLU A 54 7.16 12.12 5.22
CA GLU A 54 6.75 13.14 4.24
C GLU A 54 5.23 13.21 4.06
N LEU A 55 4.47 12.29 4.70
CA LEU A 55 3.03 12.25 4.57
C LEU A 55 2.36 13.28 5.46
N GLU A 56 1.39 13.98 4.89
CA GLU A 56 0.48 14.87 5.59
C GLU A 56 -0.97 14.42 5.35
N TYR A 57 -1.77 14.37 6.41
CA TYR A 57 -3.17 13.97 6.33
C TYR A 57 -4.09 15.19 6.33
N HIS A 58 -4.88 15.30 5.27
CA HIS A 58 -5.88 16.37 5.10
C HIS A 58 -7.26 15.86 5.50
N SER A 59 -7.88 16.49 6.50
CA SER A 59 -9.18 16.07 7.05
C SER A 59 -10.37 16.43 6.16
N ASP A 60 -10.17 17.32 5.19
CA ASP A 60 -11.16 17.76 4.21
C ASP A 60 -11.22 16.85 2.96
N HIS A 61 -10.34 15.84 2.87
CA HIS A 61 -10.37 14.88 1.77
C HIS A 61 -11.69 14.10 1.75
N LYS A 62 -12.40 14.15 0.63
CA LYS A 62 -13.63 13.38 0.39
C LYS A 62 -13.38 12.33 -0.68
N SER A 63 -13.53 11.07 -0.31
CA SER A 63 -13.43 9.93 -1.23
C SER A 63 -14.80 9.52 -1.79
N THR A 64 -14.81 8.96 -2.98
CA THR A 64 -16.02 8.37 -3.57
C THR A 64 -16.18 6.93 -3.08
N ALA A 65 -17.21 6.67 -2.28
CA ALA A 65 -17.57 5.33 -1.85
C ALA A 65 -18.55 4.69 -2.85
N ILE A 66 -18.30 3.44 -3.24
CA ILE A 66 -19.18 2.66 -4.10
C ILE A 66 -19.45 1.29 -3.48
N TYR A 67 -20.63 0.74 -3.80
CA TYR A 67 -21.00 -0.63 -3.54
C TYR A 67 -21.23 -1.31 -4.89
N LEU A 68 -20.68 -2.51 -5.07
CA LEU A 68 -20.85 -3.28 -6.30
C LEU A 68 -21.11 -4.75 -6.00
N GLN A 69 -21.76 -5.40 -6.96
CA GLN A 69 -22.04 -6.83 -6.93
C GLN A 69 -21.18 -7.51 -8.00
N LEU A 70 -20.30 -8.42 -7.59
CA LEU A 70 -19.53 -9.26 -8.49
C LEU A 70 -20.23 -10.61 -8.64
N LYS A 71 -20.69 -10.92 -9.85
CA LYS A 71 -21.35 -12.21 -10.13
C LYS A 71 -20.34 -13.34 -9.99
N VAL A 72 -20.70 -14.38 -9.25
CA VAL A 72 -19.93 -15.62 -9.18
C VAL A 72 -20.16 -16.38 -10.49
N ALA A 73 -19.14 -16.42 -11.33
CA ALA A 73 -19.20 -17.12 -12.62
C ALA A 73 -19.15 -18.65 -12.46
N HIS A 74 -18.37 -19.13 -11.49
CA HIS A 74 -18.16 -20.55 -11.21
C HIS A 74 -18.16 -20.81 -9.71
N THR A 75 -18.94 -21.78 -9.28
CA THR A 75 -19.07 -22.18 -7.87
C THR A 75 -18.20 -23.39 -7.59
N SER A 76 -17.38 -23.33 -6.53
CA SER A 76 -16.59 -24.48 -6.08
C SER A 76 -17.47 -25.48 -5.32
N THR A 77 -17.05 -26.75 -5.25
CA THR A 77 -17.79 -27.78 -4.49
C THR A 77 -17.99 -27.37 -3.03
N ALA A 78 -16.98 -26.77 -2.39
CA ALA A 78 -17.07 -26.28 -1.02
C ALA A 78 -18.16 -25.22 -0.85
N LEU A 79 -18.27 -24.28 -1.80
CA LEU A 79 -19.28 -23.23 -1.76
C LEU A 79 -20.68 -23.80 -2.02
N THR A 80 -20.82 -24.74 -2.95
CA THR A 80 -22.10 -25.46 -3.18
C THR A 80 -22.54 -26.26 -1.96
N THR A 81 -21.61 -26.94 -1.28
CA THR A 81 -21.91 -27.66 -0.03
C THR A 81 -22.34 -26.71 1.08
N LEU A 82 -21.69 -25.55 1.22
CA LEU A 82 -22.05 -24.54 2.21
C LEU A 82 -23.45 -23.96 1.97
N LEU A 83 -23.79 -23.70 0.70
CA LEU A 83 -25.07 -23.11 0.31
C LEU A 83 -26.21 -24.14 0.19
N GLY A 84 -25.90 -25.44 0.25
CA GLY A 84 -26.86 -26.54 0.03
C GLY A 84 -27.39 -26.66 -1.41
N SER A 85 -27.19 -25.63 -2.24
CA SER A 85 -27.54 -25.56 -3.66
C SER A 85 -26.61 -24.55 -4.35
N CYS A 86 -26.56 -24.58 -5.68
CA CYS A 86 -25.81 -23.58 -6.46
C CYS A 86 -26.80 -22.59 -7.07
N PRO A 87 -27.01 -21.39 -6.49
CA PRO A 87 -27.90 -20.41 -7.08
C PRO A 87 -27.33 -19.84 -8.37
N ASP A 88 -28.17 -19.72 -9.41
CA ASP A 88 -27.80 -19.17 -10.73
C ASP A 88 -27.35 -17.69 -10.69
N ASN A 89 -27.72 -17.00 -9.61
CA ASN A 89 -27.51 -15.57 -9.38
C ASN A 89 -26.87 -15.34 -8.02
N LEU A 90 -25.68 -15.92 -7.83
CA LEU A 90 -24.84 -15.66 -6.67
C LEU A 90 -23.93 -14.44 -6.94
N PHE A 91 -23.92 -13.49 -6.00
CA PHE A 91 -23.10 -12.30 -6.08
C PHE A 91 -22.31 -12.08 -4.79
N ALA A 92 -21.05 -11.66 -4.92
CA ALA A 92 -20.29 -11.11 -3.82
C ALA A 92 -20.52 -9.59 -3.77
N VAL A 93 -20.99 -9.09 -2.64
CA VAL A 93 -21.16 -7.64 -2.41
C VAL A 93 -19.85 -7.08 -1.85
N ILE A 94 -19.31 -6.05 -2.50
CA ILE A 94 -18.07 -5.40 -2.10
C ILE A 94 -18.31 -3.90 -1.97
N TRP A 95 -17.59 -3.28 -1.04
CA TRP A 95 -17.52 -1.85 -0.87
C TRP A 95 -16.08 -1.35 -0.99
N THR A 96 -15.87 -0.19 -1.62
CA THR A 96 -14.57 0.48 -1.66
C THR A 96 -14.71 1.99 -1.75
N THR A 97 -13.74 2.72 -1.18
CA THR A 97 -13.57 4.18 -1.33
C THR A 97 -12.58 4.56 -2.45
N THR A 98 -12.00 3.57 -3.12
CA THR A 98 -11.01 3.76 -4.20
C THR A 98 -11.44 3.03 -5.48
N PRO A 99 -12.50 3.50 -6.19
CA PRO A 99 -13.01 2.86 -7.41
C PRO A 99 -11.94 2.60 -8.48
N TRP A 100 -10.93 3.46 -8.55
CA TRP A 100 -9.82 3.35 -9.50
C TRP A 100 -8.96 2.08 -9.31
N THR A 101 -9.07 1.39 -8.17
CA THR A 101 -8.37 0.12 -7.91
C THR A 101 -9.09 -1.11 -8.50
N LEU A 102 -10.37 -0.98 -8.86
CA LEU A 102 -11.18 -2.10 -9.37
C LEU A 102 -10.61 -2.79 -10.62
N PRO A 103 -10.02 -2.09 -11.61
CA PRO A 103 -9.40 -2.75 -12.76
C PRO A 103 -8.25 -3.70 -12.39
N GLY A 104 -7.62 -3.49 -11.22
CA GLY A 104 -6.56 -4.35 -10.69
C GLY A 104 -7.06 -5.41 -9.70
N ASN A 105 -8.38 -5.63 -9.59
CA ASN A 105 -8.93 -6.63 -8.66
C ASN A 105 -8.51 -8.05 -9.07
N ALA A 106 -7.83 -8.76 -8.16
CA ALA A 106 -7.39 -10.14 -8.36
C ALA A 106 -8.14 -11.16 -7.48
N ALA A 107 -8.68 -10.73 -6.34
CA ALA A 107 -9.33 -11.59 -5.37
C ALA A 107 -10.34 -10.82 -4.50
N ILE A 108 -11.21 -11.58 -3.84
CA ILE A 108 -12.09 -11.10 -2.78
C ILE A 108 -11.67 -11.80 -1.49
N CYS A 109 -11.45 -11.00 -0.45
CA CYS A 109 -11.11 -11.51 0.88
C CYS A 109 -12.36 -11.50 1.78
N TYR A 110 -12.55 -12.56 2.56
CA TYR A 110 -13.59 -12.64 3.58
C TYR A 110 -13.00 -13.21 4.87
N SER A 111 -13.57 -12.84 6.01
CA SER A 111 -13.19 -13.40 7.31
C SER A 111 -13.91 -14.73 7.54
N PRO A 112 -13.21 -15.85 7.83
CA PRO A 112 -13.87 -17.13 8.09
C PRO A 112 -14.64 -17.18 9.42
N GLN A 113 -14.43 -16.20 10.32
CA GLN A 113 -15.09 -16.13 11.62
C GLN A 113 -16.46 -15.42 11.56
N LEU A 114 -16.73 -14.67 10.49
CA LEU A 114 -17.99 -13.95 10.33
C LEU A 114 -19.02 -14.84 9.62
N ARG A 115 -20.29 -14.67 10.00
CA ARG A 115 -21.42 -15.28 9.30
C ARG A 115 -21.84 -14.36 8.16
N TRP A 116 -21.60 -14.80 6.92
CA TRP A 116 -21.86 -14.02 5.70
C TRP A 116 -23.19 -14.36 5.01
N ILE A 117 -23.83 -15.45 5.44
CA ILE A 117 -25.10 -15.89 4.90
C ILE A 117 -26.17 -15.50 5.94
N GLU A 118 -26.95 -14.49 5.61
CA GLU A 118 -28.24 -14.25 6.26
C GLU A 118 -29.25 -15.32 5.76
N PRO A 119 -30.08 -15.87 6.66
CA PRO A 119 -31.08 -16.88 6.33
C PRO A 119 -32.17 -16.38 5.38
#